data_AF-A0A3P9BWD5-F1
#
_entry.id   AF-A0A3P9BWD5-F1
#
_cell.length_a   1.000
_cell.length_b   1.000
_cell.length_c   1.000
_cell.angle_alpha   90.00
_cell.angle_beta   90.00
_cell.angle_gamma   90.00
#
_symmetry.space_group_name_H-M   'P 1'
#
loop_
_entity.id
_entity.type
_entity.pdbx_description
1 polymer ?
#
loop_
_entity_poly.entity_id
_entity_poly.type
_entity_poly.pdbx_seq_one_letter_code
_entity_poly.pdbx_strand_id
1 'polypeptide(L)'
;MAYTLGLATDGQKRSVGPQHCVTRVELSVTASSLLDRDVASKSDPFCVLFHEVDGNWVELGRTETAVNNLNPVFGVKFQVDYHFEEIQKLRFAMFDEDKCATQLDEHDFLGAFVCTLGVIVSNKKLHRPLILANGKQAGKGSITITAQELSDNRIITLTLSGRKLDKKDFFGKSDPYLEFHKQGEDGKWMLVHRTEVIKNTLDPVWKPFTVPLISLCNGDVDRSIKVLCYDYDNDGGHDFIGEFQTTVAKMSEAQNSVEVEFDCINPKKQKKKKNYKNSGVIIVKSCKITRDYTFLDYILGGCQLMFTVGIDFTASNGNPREPSSLHYINPLGSNEYLAAILAVGQIIQDYDTDKMFPALGFGAQLPPDWKVSHEFAINFNPTNPFCSGVEGIAQAYSACLPHIRFYGPTNFAPIINHVARFASQALQQEKAAQYFTLLIITDGVISDMDETRDAIVQASKLPMSIIIIGVGNADFAAMEFLDGDASVLRSSTGEEAVRDIVQFVPFRDFRNAPKETLAKSVLAELPQQVTQYFKQRNLPPINPAPE
;
A
#
# COMPACT_ATOMS: atom_id res chain seq x y z
N MET A 1 -44.44 -34.23 3.43
CA MET A 1 -43.72 -34.30 2.15
C MET A 1 -42.88 -33.03 2.05
N ALA A 2 -41.74 -32.91 2.75
CA ALA A 2 -40.46 -33.57 2.52
C ALA A 2 -39.98 -33.42 1.06
N TYR A 3 -39.29 -32.33 0.77
CA TYR A 3 -38.37 -32.24 -0.36
C TYR A 3 -36.99 -31.86 0.18
N THR A 4 -36.06 -32.77 -0.06
CA THR A 4 -34.70 -32.85 0.44
C THR A 4 -33.79 -31.85 -0.28
N LEU A 5 -33.07 -31.03 0.48
CA LEU A 5 -31.92 -30.26 -0.01
C LEU A 5 -30.73 -31.20 -0.20
N GLY A 6 -30.22 -31.27 -1.43
CA GLY A 6 -28.97 -31.96 -1.75
C GLY A 6 -27.77 -31.13 -1.29
N LEU A 7 -26.87 -31.77 -0.55
CA LEU A 7 -25.56 -31.27 -0.15
C LEU A 7 -24.68 -31.09 -1.39
N ALA A 8 -24.34 -29.83 -1.72
CA ALA A 8 -23.22 -29.52 -2.59
C ALA A 8 -21.96 -29.39 -1.72
N THR A 9 -20.92 -30.10 -2.12
CA THR A 9 -19.60 -30.20 -1.48
C THR A 9 -18.89 -28.84 -1.39
N ASP A 10 -18.36 -28.54 -0.20
CA ASP A 10 -17.49 -27.41 0.08
C ASP A 10 -16.27 -27.40 -0.86
N GLY A 11 -16.28 -26.49 -1.82
CA GLY A 11 -15.06 -25.91 -2.37
C GLY A 11 -14.78 -24.65 -1.59
N GLN A 12 -13.77 -24.69 -0.72
CA GLN A 12 -13.25 -23.51 -0.01
C GLN A 12 -12.95 -22.41 -1.01
N LYS A 13 -13.83 -21.41 -1.11
CA LYS A 13 -13.48 -20.12 -1.69
C LYS A 13 -12.46 -19.49 -0.76
N ARG A 14 -11.23 -19.28 -1.25
CA ARG A 14 -10.22 -18.43 -0.62
C ARG A 14 -10.90 -17.14 -0.17
N SER A 15 -10.90 -16.86 1.13
CA SER A 15 -11.22 -15.53 1.61
C SER A 15 -10.03 -14.65 1.24
N VAL A 16 -10.11 -13.98 0.11
CA VAL A 16 -9.30 -12.79 -0.12
C VAL A 16 -9.57 -11.90 1.10
N GLY A 17 -8.52 -11.59 1.87
CA GLY A 17 -8.59 -10.59 2.94
C GLY A 17 -9.17 -9.28 2.41
N PRO A 18 -9.53 -8.30 3.25
CA PRO A 18 -10.20 -7.08 2.78
C PRO A 18 -9.40 -6.45 1.64
N GLN A 19 -9.90 -6.66 0.42
CA GLN A 19 -9.39 -6.07 -0.80
C GLN A 19 -9.59 -4.56 -0.70
N HIS A 20 -8.69 -3.81 -1.34
CA HIS A 20 -8.70 -2.37 -1.58
C HIS A 20 -7.79 -1.55 -0.65
N CYS A 21 -6.51 -1.46 -1.03
CA CYS A 21 -5.70 -0.24 -0.84
C CYS A 21 -6.19 0.87 -1.79
N VAL A 22 -7.52 1.11 -1.83
CA VAL A 22 -8.09 2.20 -2.61
C VAL A 22 -8.00 3.45 -1.76
N THR A 23 -6.98 4.22 -2.08
CA THR A 23 -6.74 5.52 -1.47
C THR A 23 -7.12 6.59 -2.48
N ARG A 24 -7.70 7.69 -2.03
CA ARG A 24 -8.04 8.80 -2.92
C ARG A 24 -6.89 9.79 -2.97
N VAL A 25 -6.51 10.22 -4.17
CA VAL A 25 -5.40 11.15 -4.41
C VAL A 25 -5.94 12.44 -4.99
N GLU A 26 -5.50 13.55 -4.42
CA GLU A 26 -5.74 14.88 -4.95
C GLU A 26 -4.55 15.34 -5.81
N LEU A 27 -4.84 15.80 -7.03
CA LEU A 27 -3.87 16.28 -7.99
C LEU A 27 -4.04 17.77 -8.21
N SER A 28 -2.99 18.53 -7.89
CA SER A 28 -2.89 19.95 -8.24
C SER A 28 -2.11 20.12 -9.54
N VAL A 29 -2.58 21.02 -10.39
CA VAL A 29 -1.96 21.32 -11.68
C VAL A 29 -1.58 22.80 -11.75
N THR A 30 -0.38 23.07 -12.23
CA THR A 30 0.03 24.40 -12.69
C THR A 30 0.71 24.27 -14.06
N ALA A 31 0.69 25.32 -14.86
CA ALA A 31 1.42 25.35 -16.13
C ALA A 31 2.31 26.59 -16.23
N SER A 32 3.28 26.55 -17.13
CA SER A 32 4.18 27.68 -17.37
C SER A 32 4.54 27.82 -18.83
N SER A 33 4.77 29.06 -19.27
CA SER A 33 5.18 29.41 -20.63
C SER A 33 4.29 28.78 -21.72
N LEU A 34 2.98 28.76 -21.50
CA LEU A 34 2.01 28.25 -22.49
C LEU A 34 2.08 29.03 -23.80
N LEU A 35 1.66 28.39 -24.90
CA LEU A 35 1.57 29.04 -26.20
C LEU A 35 0.53 30.15 -26.12
N ASP A 36 0.85 31.28 -26.76
CA ASP A 36 -0.06 32.40 -26.92
C ASP A 36 -0.78 32.25 -28.26
N ARG A 37 -2.09 32.02 -28.23
CA ARG A 37 -2.92 31.85 -29.43
C ARG A 37 -3.73 33.08 -29.79
N ASP A 38 -3.85 34.00 -28.85
CA ASP A 38 -4.57 35.23 -29.02
C ASP A 38 -3.77 36.29 -29.80
N VAL A 39 -4.47 37.05 -30.65
CA VAL A 39 -3.85 38.09 -31.48
C VAL A 39 -3.64 39.40 -30.71
N ALA A 40 -4.45 39.66 -29.68
CA ALA A 40 -4.49 40.93 -28.95
C ALA A 40 -4.44 40.79 -27.42
N SER A 41 -4.54 39.57 -26.90
CA SER A 41 -4.51 39.20 -25.48
C SER A 41 -3.52 38.05 -25.27
N LYS A 42 -3.37 37.61 -24.02
CA LYS A 42 -2.78 36.31 -23.72
C LYS A 42 -3.89 35.27 -23.70
N SER A 43 -3.57 34.03 -24.04
CA SER A 43 -4.46 32.89 -23.84
C SER A 43 -5.12 32.83 -22.45
N ASP A 44 -6.34 32.29 -22.43
CA ASP A 44 -7.22 31.99 -21.31
C ASP A 44 -7.23 30.47 -21.04
N PRO A 45 -6.16 29.88 -20.47
CA PRO A 45 -6.04 28.43 -20.39
C PRO A 45 -6.92 27.77 -19.32
N PHE A 46 -7.38 26.56 -19.62
CA PHE A 46 -7.91 25.59 -18.65
C PHE A 46 -7.36 24.18 -18.93
N CYS A 47 -7.32 23.34 -17.90
CA CYS A 47 -6.84 21.96 -17.98
C CYS A 47 -7.99 20.96 -17.88
N VAL A 48 -7.96 19.95 -18.73
CA VAL A 48 -8.87 18.79 -18.72
C VAL A 48 -8.08 17.54 -18.35
N LEU A 49 -8.56 16.81 -17.34
CA LEU A 49 -8.00 15.52 -16.97
C LEU A 49 -8.82 14.40 -17.61
N PHE A 50 -8.14 13.48 -18.29
CA PHE A 50 -8.72 12.24 -18.80
C PHE A 50 -8.08 11.03 -18.14
N HIS A 51 -8.86 9.96 -18.00
CA HIS A 51 -8.41 8.63 -17.59
C HIS A 51 -8.68 7.62 -18.71
N GLU A 52 -7.73 6.73 -18.98
CA GLU A 52 -7.90 5.67 -19.98
C GLU A 52 -8.68 4.50 -19.38
N VAL A 53 -9.82 4.16 -19.99
CA VAL A 53 -10.63 2.98 -19.65
C VAL A 53 -10.89 2.19 -20.92
N ASP A 54 -10.46 0.93 -20.94
CA ASP A 54 -10.59 0.03 -22.09
C ASP A 54 -10.09 0.64 -23.42
N GLY A 55 -8.97 1.37 -23.35
CA GLY A 55 -8.35 2.05 -24.50
C GLY A 55 -8.99 3.37 -24.92
N ASN A 56 -10.03 3.82 -24.20
CA ASN A 56 -10.74 5.08 -24.48
C ASN A 56 -10.44 6.12 -23.40
N TRP A 57 -10.26 7.38 -23.80
CA TRP A 57 -10.07 8.50 -22.87
C TRP A 57 -11.42 9.01 -22.36
N VAL A 58 -11.64 8.88 -21.06
CA VAL A 58 -12.84 9.38 -20.36
C VAL A 58 -12.48 10.65 -19.60
N GLU A 59 -13.24 11.72 -19.79
CA GLU A 59 -13.04 12.98 -19.07
C GLU A 59 -13.41 12.81 -17.59
N LEU A 60 -12.47 13.12 -16.68
CA LEU A 60 -12.71 13.12 -15.23
C LEU A 60 -13.14 14.49 -14.70
N GLY A 61 -12.70 15.55 -15.36
CA GLY A 61 -13.09 16.92 -15.00
C GLY A 61 -12.22 17.98 -15.65
N ARG A 62 -12.55 19.25 -15.36
CA ARG A 62 -11.86 20.43 -15.86
C ARG A 62 -11.51 21.38 -14.71
N THR A 63 -10.43 22.13 -14.86
CA THR A 63 -10.15 23.27 -13.98
C THR A 63 -11.02 24.46 -14.33
N GLU A 64 -10.96 25.51 -13.51
CA GLU A 64 -11.37 26.83 -13.94
C GLU A 64 -10.45 27.39 -15.06
N THR A 65 -10.96 28.36 -15.80
CA THR A 65 -10.19 29.13 -16.81
C THR A 65 -9.38 30.23 -16.16
N ALA A 66 -8.09 30.29 -16.47
CA ALA A 66 -7.19 31.33 -16.00
C ALA A 66 -7.07 32.45 -17.03
N VAL A 67 -7.83 33.53 -16.86
CA VAL A 67 -7.90 34.63 -17.82
C VAL A 67 -6.55 35.33 -18.02
N ASN A 68 -6.14 35.48 -19.28
CA ASN A 68 -4.96 36.20 -19.76
C ASN A 68 -3.65 35.77 -19.09
N ASN A 69 -3.45 34.46 -18.96
CA ASN A 69 -2.39 33.90 -18.13
C ASN A 69 -1.66 32.70 -18.76
N LEU A 70 -0.43 32.92 -19.25
CA LEU A 70 0.42 31.85 -19.77
C LEU A 70 1.13 31.00 -18.69
N ASN A 71 0.94 31.32 -17.40
CA ASN A 71 1.52 30.61 -16.25
C ASN A 71 0.45 30.34 -15.18
N PRO A 72 -0.62 29.61 -15.53
CA PRO A 72 -1.76 29.43 -14.64
C PRO A 72 -1.41 28.54 -13.44
N VAL A 73 -1.97 28.92 -12.29
CA VAL A 73 -2.02 28.11 -11.06
C VAL A 73 -3.49 27.83 -10.81
N PHE A 74 -3.90 26.58 -11.00
CA PHE A 74 -5.31 26.21 -10.88
C PHE A 74 -5.70 25.89 -9.43
N GLY A 75 -6.81 26.47 -9.01
CA GLY A 75 -7.46 26.26 -7.72
C GLY A 75 -8.23 24.93 -7.68
N VAL A 76 -8.92 24.55 -8.76
CA VAL A 76 -9.60 23.26 -8.86
C VAL A 76 -8.57 22.12 -8.83
N LYS A 77 -8.85 21.12 -7.99
CA LYS A 77 -8.03 19.91 -7.83
C LYS A 77 -8.77 18.71 -8.36
N PHE A 78 -8.06 17.83 -9.04
CA PHE A 78 -8.65 16.57 -9.50
C PHE A 78 -8.53 15.51 -8.41
N GLN A 79 -9.58 14.72 -8.23
CA GLN A 79 -9.55 13.59 -7.29
C GLN A 79 -9.63 12.29 -8.08
N VAL A 80 -8.70 11.38 -7.82
CA VAL A 80 -8.60 10.09 -8.51
C VAL A 80 -8.41 8.99 -7.47
N ASP A 81 -9.16 7.89 -7.62
CA ASP A 81 -8.95 6.71 -6.81
C ASP A 81 -7.67 6.00 -7.27
N TYR A 82 -6.78 5.69 -6.33
CA TYR A 82 -5.49 5.06 -6.59
C TYR A 82 -5.52 3.58 -6.28
N HIS A 83 -5.07 2.78 -7.24
CA HIS A 83 -4.90 1.33 -7.16
C HIS A 83 -3.43 1.02 -7.48
N PHE A 84 -2.68 0.56 -6.47
CA PHE A 84 -1.25 0.27 -6.63
C PHE A 84 -1.00 -0.76 -7.74
N GLU A 85 -1.89 -1.73 -7.84
CA GLU A 85 -1.83 -2.90 -8.70
C GLU A 85 -2.37 -2.68 -10.12
N GLU A 86 -2.65 -1.43 -10.51
CA GLU A 86 -3.18 -1.07 -11.82
C GLU A 86 -2.32 -0.03 -12.55
N ILE A 87 -2.27 -0.14 -13.88
CA ILE A 87 -1.71 0.91 -14.74
C ILE A 87 -2.82 1.93 -15.02
N GLN A 88 -2.90 2.97 -14.20
CA GLN A 88 -3.90 4.03 -14.36
C GLN A 88 -3.34 5.17 -15.22
N LYS A 89 -3.58 5.13 -16.54
CA LYS A 89 -3.07 6.17 -17.46
C LYS A 89 -3.93 7.43 -17.40
N LEU A 90 -3.27 8.57 -17.24
CA LEU A 90 -3.86 9.89 -17.15
C LEU A 90 -3.32 10.78 -18.28
N ARG A 91 -4.21 11.61 -18.83
CA ARG A 91 -3.86 12.65 -19.80
C ARG A 91 -4.33 14.00 -19.30
N PHE A 92 -3.38 14.90 -19.13
CA PHE A 92 -3.61 16.31 -18.81
C PHE A 92 -3.55 17.09 -20.12
N ALA A 93 -4.69 17.57 -20.61
CA ALA A 93 -4.77 18.37 -21.82
C ALA A 93 -5.04 19.83 -21.47
N MET A 94 -4.30 20.74 -22.08
CA MET A 94 -4.44 22.18 -21.90
C MET A 94 -5.09 22.78 -23.13
N PHE A 95 -6.09 23.63 -22.92
CA PHE A 95 -6.83 24.31 -23.96
C PHE A 95 -6.90 25.81 -23.66
N ASP A 96 -7.07 26.60 -24.69
CA ASP A 96 -7.36 28.03 -24.64
C ASP A 96 -8.86 28.24 -24.82
N GLU A 97 -9.53 28.92 -23.89
CA GLU A 97 -10.97 29.11 -23.93
C GLU A 97 -11.40 30.15 -24.98
N ASP A 98 -11.58 29.69 -26.22
CA ASP A 98 -12.19 30.49 -27.27
C ASP A 98 -13.74 30.47 -27.17
N LYS A 99 -14.33 31.58 -26.69
CA LYS A 99 -15.79 31.77 -26.50
C LYS A 99 -16.39 30.89 -25.38
N CYS A 100 -17.61 31.24 -24.93
CA CYS A 100 -18.36 30.48 -23.92
C CYS A 100 -18.93 29.14 -24.46
N ALA A 101 -18.06 28.30 -25.02
CA ALA A 101 -18.38 26.97 -25.51
C ALA A 101 -18.16 25.92 -24.42
N THR A 102 -18.85 24.78 -24.53
CA THR A 102 -18.65 23.64 -23.62
C THR A 102 -17.94 22.46 -24.28
N GLN A 103 -17.89 22.42 -25.61
CA GLN A 103 -17.25 21.35 -26.37
C GLN A 103 -15.78 21.65 -26.63
N LEU A 104 -14.91 20.63 -26.50
CA LEU A 104 -13.45 20.81 -26.55
C LEU A 104 -12.89 21.09 -27.93
N ASP A 105 -13.61 20.71 -28.99
CA ASP A 105 -13.25 20.99 -30.38
C ASP A 105 -13.47 22.45 -30.78
N GLU A 106 -14.19 23.21 -29.94
CA GLU A 106 -14.37 24.66 -30.09
C GLU A 106 -13.25 25.47 -29.42
N HIS A 107 -12.31 24.82 -28.73
CA HIS A 107 -11.21 25.46 -27.99
C HIS A 107 -9.84 25.14 -28.59
N ASP A 108 -8.91 26.09 -28.48
CA ASP A 108 -7.58 25.97 -29.08
C ASP A 108 -6.66 25.06 -28.23
N PHE A 109 -6.15 23.98 -28.82
CA PHE A 109 -5.29 23.03 -28.10
C PHE A 109 -3.87 23.58 -27.86
N LEU A 110 -3.49 23.71 -26.59
CA LEU A 110 -2.20 24.25 -26.16
C LEU A 110 -1.14 23.15 -25.92
N GLY A 111 -1.57 21.91 -25.73
CA GLY A 111 -0.69 20.75 -25.54
C GLY A 111 -1.19 19.79 -24.46
N ALA A 112 -0.60 18.60 -24.40
CA ALA A 112 -0.95 17.61 -23.39
C ALA A 112 0.28 16.90 -22.82
N PHE A 113 0.10 16.32 -21.64
CA PHE A 113 1.06 15.42 -21.01
C PHE A 113 0.34 14.14 -20.60
N VAL A 114 0.93 12.99 -20.91
CA VAL A 114 0.39 11.66 -20.60
C VAL A 114 1.37 10.93 -19.68
N CYS A 115 0.87 10.36 -18.60
CA CYS A 115 1.64 9.55 -17.65
C CYS A 115 0.71 8.59 -16.91
N THR A 116 1.26 7.74 -16.04
CA THR A 116 0.48 6.93 -15.11
C THR A 116 0.31 7.67 -13.78
N LEU A 117 -0.75 7.36 -13.03
CA LEU A 117 -0.91 7.85 -11.66
C LEU A 117 0.27 7.41 -10.76
N GLY A 118 0.80 6.20 -10.98
CA GLY A 118 1.99 5.67 -10.31
C GLY A 118 3.20 6.62 -10.42
N VAL A 119 3.50 7.12 -11.62
CA VAL A 119 4.58 8.11 -11.83
C VAL A 119 4.32 9.41 -11.06
N ILE A 120 3.08 9.87 -10.98
CA ILE A 120 2.77 11.11 -10.25
C ILE A 120 2.98 10.91 -8.75
N VAL A 121 2.48 9.81 -8.16
CA VAL A 121 2.58 9.59 -6.72
C VAL A 121 4.01 9.24 -6.27
N SER A 122 4.82 8.62 -7.12
CA SER A 122 6.24 8.39 -6.84
C SER A 122 7.11 9.65 -6.99
N ASN A 123 6.56 10.70 -7.63
CA ASN A 123 7.24 11.98 -7.82
C ASN A 123 6.46 13.09 -7.12
N LYS A 124 6.84 13.42 -5.87
CA LYS A 124 6.24 14.51 -5.07
C LYS A 124 5.87 15.77 -5.88
N LYS A 125 6.72 16.14 -6.86
CA LYS A 125 6.44 17.18 -7.85
C LYS A 125 6.95 16.77 -9.22
N LEU A 126 6.02 16.59 -10.17
CA LEU A 126 6.33 16.18 -11.54
C LEU A 126 6.24 17.38 -12.49
N HIS A 127 7.39 17.84 -13.01
CA HIS A 127 7.46 18.89 -14.03
C HIS A 127 7.84 18.30 -15.38
N ARG A 128 7.01 18.51 -16.41
CA ARG A 128 7.19 17.93 -17.76
C ARG A 128 6.77 18.90 -18.86
N PRO A 129 7.39 18.83 -20.05
CA PRO A 129 6.97 19.62 -21.21
C PRO A 129 5.60 19.15 -21.71
N LEU A 130 4.81 20.08 -22.25
CA LEU A 130 3.57 19.77 -22.97
C LEU A 130 3.87 19.39 -24.42
N ILE A 131 3.10 18.43 -24.95
CA ILE A 131 3.26 17.88 -26.30
C ILE A 131 2.02 18.20 -27.14
N LEU A 132 2.24 18.71 -28.35
CA LEU A 132 1.19 19.01 -29.32
C LEU A 132 0.69 17.74 -30.03
N ALA A 133 -0.44 17.83 -30.73
CA ALA A 133 -1.02 16.69 -31.46
C ALA A 133 -0.08 16.09 -32.52
N ASN A 134 0.87 16.88 -33.03
CA ASN A 134 1.89 16.43 -33.99
C ASN A 134 3.13 15.79 -33.33
N GLY A 135 3.11 15.56 -32.01
CA GLY A 135 4.20 14.96 -31.24
C GLY A 135 5.35 15.92 -30.89
N LYS A 136 5.32 17.18 -31.34
CA LYS A 136 6.35 18.17 -30.99
C LYS A 136 6.06 18.82 -29.65
N GLN A 137 7.09 19.31 -28.98
CA GLN A 137 6.93 20.13 -27.78
C GLN A 137 6.13 21.40 -28.09
N ALA A 138 5.23 21.78 -27.18
CA ALA A 138 4.41 22.99 -27.26
C ALA A 138 5.22 24.25 -26.91
N GLY A 139 6.21 24.58 -27.73
CA GLY A 139 7.15 25.67 -27.45
C GLY A 139 7.93 25.42 -26.16
N LYS A 140 7.85 26.37 -25.21
CA LYS A 140 8.41 26.23 -23.85
C LYS A 140 7.36 25.79 -22.82
N GLY A 141 6.14 25.50 -23.27
CA GLY A 141 5.02 25.13 -22.42
C GLY A 141 5.31 23.91 -21.59
N SER A 142 5.10 24.02 -20.28
CA SER A 142 5.26 22.91 -19.34
C SER A 142 4.10 22.83 -18.37
N ILE A 143 3.93 21.64 -17.83
CA ILE A 143 2.97 21.32 -16.77
C ILE A 143 3.73 20.86 -15.53
N THR A 144 3.23 21.26 -14.36
CA THR A 144 3.66 20.76 -13.06
C THR A 144 2.46 20.12 -12.38
N ILE A 145 2.64 18.90 -11.90
CA ILE A 145 1.62 18.15 -11.17
C ILE A 145 2.18 17.83 -9.78
N THR A 146 1.39 18.03 -8.74
CA THR A 146 1.70 17.57 -7.37
C THR A 146 0.54 16.73 -6.85
N ALA A 147 0.87 15.62 -6.19
CA ALA A 147 -0.11 14.72 -5.59
C ALA A 147 -0.11 14.82 -4.07
N GLN A 148 -1.29 14.65 -3.48
CA GLN A 148 -1.47 14.48 -2.04
C GLN A 148 -2.49 13.37 -1.78
N GLU A 149 -2.24 12.57 -0.75
CA GLU A 149 -3.21 11.60 -0.28
C GLU A 149 -4.35 12.29 0.50
N LEU A 150 -5.60 11.96 0.15
CA LEU A 150 -6.80 12.40 0.85
C LEU A 150 -7.20 11.37 1.91
N SER A 151 -6.48 11.36 3.02
CA SER A 151 -6.82 10.52 4.18
C SER A 151 -6.42 11.20 5.50
N ASP A 152 -7.26 11.05 6.54
CA ASP A 152 -6.90 11.41 7.91
C ASP A 152 -6.31 10.18 8.61
N ASN A 153 -5.01 10.01 8.43
CA ASN A 153 -4.25 8.90 8.99
C ASN A 153 -3.80 9.16 10.44
N ARG A 154 -4.38 10.14 11.14
CA ARG A 154 -4.04 10.39 12.53
C ARG A 154 -4.66 9.32 13.42
N ILE A 155 -3.85 8.79 14.32
CA ILE A 155 -4.25 7.89 15.40
C ILE A 155 -4.05 8.58 16.74
N ILE A 156 -4.89 8.25 17.71
CA ILE A 156 -4.79 8.73 19.09
C ILE A 156 -4.48 7.55 20.00
N THR A 157 -3.42 7.67 20.79
CA THR A 157 -3.03 6.71 21.83
C THR A 157 -3.30 7.32 23.20
N LEU A 158 -4.14 6.64 23.99
CA LEU A 158 -4.56 7.10 25.32
C LEU A 158 -4.06 6.15 26.41
N THR A 159 -3.54 6.71 27.49
CA THR A 159 -3.21 5.99 28.73
C THR A 159 -4.03 6.59 29.87
N LEU A 160 -4.80 5.74 30.57
CA LEU A 160 -5.83 6.17 31.52
C LEU A 160 -5.74 5.42 32.84
N SER A 161 -6.22 6.05 33.91
CA SER A 161 -6.51 5.39 35.18
C SER A 161 -7.73 5.97 35.86
N GLY A 162 -8.40 5.19 36.69
CA GLY A 162 -9.42 5.68 37.61
C GLY A 162 -8.84 5.90 39.00
N ARG A 163 -9.49 6.77 39.78
CA ARG A 163 -9.16 7.01 41.18
C ARG A 163 -10.43 7.16 42.01
N LYS A 164 -10.49 6.44 43.13
CA LYS A 164 -11.62 6.47 44.09
C LYS A 164 -12.98 6.31 43.41
N LEU A 165 -13.09 5.39 42.46
CA LEU A 165 -14.36 5.05 41.83
C LEU A 165 -15.35 4.55 42.87
N ASP A 166 -16.64 4.78 42.63
CA ASP A 166 -17.68 4.29 43.54
C ASP A 166 -17.75 2.76 43.53
N LYS A 167 -17.71 2.18 44.73
CA LYS A 167 -17.99 0.75 44.94
C LYS A 167 -19.44 0.44 44.59
N LYS A 168 -19.64 -0.62 43.81
CA LYS A 168 -20.96 -1.07 43.33
C LYS A 168 -21.31 -2.48 43.84
N ASP A 169 -20.35 -3.40 43.81
CA ASP A 169 -20.51 -4.74 44.38
C ASP A 169 -20.79 -4.79 45.88
N PHE A 170 -21.62 -5.75 46.32
CA PHE A 170 -21.82 -6.04 47.75
C PHE A 170 -20.60 -6.76 48.36
N PHE A 171 -20.06 -7.77 47.67
CA PHE A 171 -18.93 -8.60 48.12
C PHE A 171 -17.66 -8.38 47.27
N GLY A 172 -17.09 -7.18 47.34
CA GLY A 172 -15.89 -6.82 46.61
C GLY A 172 -15.67 -5.32 46.53
N LYS A 173 -14.76 -4.89 45.69
CA LYS A 173 -14.77 -3.58 45.02
C LYS A 173 -15.29 -3.81 43.60
N SER A 174 -15.64 -2.73 42.92
CA SER A 174 -16.07 -2.77 41.52
C SER A 174 -15.02 -3.41 40.60
N ASP A 175 -15.48 -3.89 39.45
CA ASP A 175 -14.78 -4.36 38.26
C ASP A 175 -14.89 -3.31 37.11
N PRO A 176 -14.25 -2.13 37.22
CA PRO A 176 -14.50 -1.01 36.32
C PRO A 176 -13.96 -1.18 34.89
N TYR A 177 -14.72 -0.69 33.92
CA TYR A 177 -14.31 -0.46 32.52
C TYR A 177 -14.88 0.84 31.95
N LEU A 178 -14.27 1.34 30.87
CA LEU A 178 -14.68 2.57 30.18
C LEU A 178 -15.25 2.29 28.79
N GLU A 179 -16.22 3.11 28.38
CA GLU A 179 -16.75 3.16 27.02
C GLU A 179 -16.65 4.57 26.44
N PHE A 180 -15.95 4.69 25.32
CA PHE A 180 -15.78 5.94 24.57
C PHE A 180 -16.82 6.01 23.47
N HIS A 181 -17.55 7.11 23.42
CA HIS A 181 -18.61 7.34 22.45
C HIS A 181 -18.40 8.64 21.69
N LYS A 182 -18.65 8.59 20.38
CA LYS A 182 -18.74 9.77 19.53
C LYS A 182 -20.19 10.14 19.24
N GLN A 183 -20.43 11.42 18.95
CA GLN A 183 -21.73 11.86 18.50
C GLN A 183 -21.85 11.72 16.97
N GLY A 184 -22.87 11.00 16.51
CA GLY A 184 -23.26 10.92 15.10
C GLY A 184 -23.92 12.20 14.61
N GLU A 185 -24.11 12.31 13.29
CA GLU A 185 -24.80 13.46 12.68
C GLU A 185 -26.27 13.56 13.11
N ASP A 186 -26.89 12.41 13.44
CA ASP A 186 -28.24 12.33 14.00
C ASP A 186 -28.30 12.68 15.50
N GLY A 187 -27.18 13.11 16.08
CA GLY A 187 -27.03 13.46 17.48
C GLY A 187 -26.94 12.26 18.44
N LYS A 188 -27.01 11.02 17.93
CA LYS A 188 -26.90 9.81 18.78
C LYS A 188 -25.46 9.51 19.14
N TRP A 189 -25.27 8.93 20.32
CA TRP A 189 -23.97 8.45 20.78
C TRP A 189 -23.70 7.05 20.23
N MET A 190 -22.55 6.88 19.59
CA MET A 190 -22.09 5.62 19.02
C MET A 190 -20.82 5.17 19.75
N LEU A 191 -20.79 3.90 20.17
CA LEU A 191 -19.63 3.30 20.81
C LEU A 191 -18.46 3.23 19.83
N VAL A 192 -17.30 3.74 20.24
CA VAL A 192 -16.05 3.73 19.47
C VAL A 192 -15.08 2.72 20.05
N HIS A 193 -14.91 2.72 21.37
CA HIS A 193 -13.94 1.87 22.05
C HIS A 193 -14.42 1.49 23.44
N ARG A 194 -14.07 0.27 23.87
CA ARG A 194 -14.28 -0.23 25.23
C ARG A 194 -12.96 -0.77 25.77
N THR A 195 -12.57 -0.35 26.97
CA THR A 195 -11.36 -0.86 27.63
C THR A 195 -11.59 -2.26 28.18
N GLU A 196 -10.52 -2.93 28.63
CA GLU A 196 -10.67 -4.14 29.42
C GLU A 196 -11.32 -3.86 30.79
N VAL A 197 -11.86 -4.93 31.38
CA VAL A 197 -12.39 -4.93 32.75
C VAL A 197 -11.24 -5.18 33.73
N ILE A 198 -11.08 -4.31 34.73
CA ILE A 198 -10.09 -4.50 35.80
C ILE A 198 -10.81 -4.95 37.06
N LYS A 199 -10.54 -6.16 37.53
CA LYS A 199 -11.30 -6.76 38.64
C LYS A 199 -10.94 -6.17 40.00
N ASN A 200 -11.96 -6.00 40.84
CA ASN A 200 -11.90 -5.75 42.28
C ASN A 200 -11.01 -4.56 42.66
N THR A 201 -11.25 -3.40 42.03
CA THR A 201 -10.51 -2.16 42.29
C THR A 201 -11.38 -0.91 42.16
N LEU A 202 -11.03 0.13 42.92
CA LEU A 202 -11.60 1.48 42.77
C LEU A 202 -10.59 2.46 42.13
N ASP A 203 -9.38 1.99 41.88
CA ASP A 203 -8.28 2.76 41.32
C ASP A 203 -7.68 1.99 40.12
N PRO A 204 -8.47 1.70 39.07
CA PRO A 204 -8.03 0.90 37.94
C PRO A 204 -6.95 1.59 37.13
N VAL A 205 -6.04 0.80 36.56
CA VAL A 205 -5.12 1.24 35.50
C VAL A 205 -5.41 0.36 34.29
N TRP A 206 -5.98 0.96 33.25
CA TRP A 206 -6.27 0.25 32.00
C TRP A 206 -5.04 0.25 31.09
N LYS A 207 -4.96 -0.76 30.21
CA LYS A 207 -3.95 -0.84 29.16
C LYS A 207 -4.09 0.37 28.23
N PRO A 208 -2.97 0.92 27.74
CA PRO A 208 -3.01 1.90 26.67
C PRO A 208 -3.74 1.32 25.46
N PHE A 209 -4.52 2.16 24.78
CA PHE A 209 -5.17 1.79 23.54
C PHE A 209 -4.97 2.86 22.47
N THR A 210 -5.07 2.43 21.22
CA THR A 210 -4.92 3.28 20.04
C THR A 210 -6.15 3.13 19.15
N VAL A 211 -6.72 4.24 18.68
CA VAL A 211 -7.83 4.26 17.72
C VAL A 211 -7.61 5.32 16.65
N PRO A 212 -8.18 5.17 15.44
CA PRO A 212 -8.18 6.25 14.45
C PRO A 212 -8.87 7.49 15.01
N LEU A 213 -8.28 8.67 14.83
CA LEU A 213 -8.82 9.94 15.33
C LEU A 213 -10.20 10.22 14.72
N ILE A 214 -10.39 9.89 13.44
CA ILE A 214 -11.68 9.98 12.76
C ILE A 214 -12.75 9.08 13.38
N SER A 215 -12.36 7.93 13.94
CA SER A 215 -13.30 7.05 14.64
C SER A 215 -13.75 7.65 15.96
N LEU A 216 -12.87 8.36 16.67
CA LEU A 216 -13.16 8.93 17.99
C LEU A 216 -13.89 10.28 17.93
N CYS A 217 -13.50 11.18 17.01
CA CYS A 217 -14.02 12.54 16.95
C CYS A 217 -14.24 13.07 15.54
N ASN A 218 -14.32 12.21 14.53
CA ASN A 218 -14.45 12.58 13.11
C ASN A 218 -13.31 13.52 12.63
N GLY A 219 -12.12 13.42 13.23
CA GLY A 219 -10.93 14.21 12.87
C GLY A 219 -10.90 15.61 13.48
N ASP A 220 -11.99 16.04 14.10
CA ASP A 220 -12.13 17.34 14.75
C ASP A 220 -11.83 17.21 16.25
N VAL A 221 -10.70 17.78 16.68
CA VAL A 221 -10.21 17.62 18.05
C VAL A 221 -11.06 18.34 19.09
N ASP A 222 -11.93 19.27 18.66
CA ASP A 222 -12.81 20.06 19.52
C ASP A 222 -14.22 19.45 19.64
N ARG A 223 -14.52 18.38 18.88
CA ARG A 223 -15.80 17.67 19.02
C ARG A 223 -15.92 16.98 20.38
N SER A 224 -17.14 17.03 20.92
CA SER A 224 -17.49 16.39 22.19
C SER A 224 -17.43 14.87 22.08
N ILE A 225 -16.76 14.26 23.04
CA ILE A 225 -16.65 12.82 23.27
C ILE A 225 -17.31 12.53 24.61
N LYS A 226 -18.14 11.49 24.65
CA LYS A 226 -18.75 11.01 25.89
C LYS A 226 -18.03 9.76 26.38
N VAL A 227 -17.63 9.76 27.65
CA VAL A 227 -17.00 8.61 28.28
C VAL A 227 -17.90 8.12 29.40
N LEU A 228 -18.24 6.83 29.37
CA LEU A 228 -19.04 6.15 30.38
C LEU A 228 -18.15 5.21 31.18
N CYS A 229 -18.36 5.15 32.48
CA CYS A 229 -17.69 4.22 33.39
C CYS A 229 -18.73 3.28 34.00
N TYR A 230 -18.48 1.98 33.86
CA TYR A 230 -19.36 0.92 34.30
C TYR A 230 -18.61 -0.06 35.21
N ASP A 231 -19.38 -0.72 36.06
CA ASP A 231 -18.98 -1.90 36.80
C ASP A 231 -19.43 -3.17 36.07
N TYR A 232 -18.54 -4.14 35.88
CA TYR A 232 -18.88 -5.36 35.14
C TYR A 232 -19.56 -6.40 36.04
N ASP A 233 -20.84 -6.67 35.78
CA ASP A 233 -21.56 -7.82 36.34
C ASP A 233 -21.69 -9.01 35.38
N ASN A 234 -21.57 -10.24 35.90
CA ASN A 234 -21.67 -11.48 35.10
C ASN A 234 -23.08 -11.78 34.55
N ASP A 235 -24.11 -11.11 35.05
CA ASP A 235 -25.50 -11.29 34.60
C ASP A 235 -25.88 -10.39 33.41
N GLY A 236 -24.94 -9.56 32.93
CA GLY A 236 -25.14 -8.61 31.84
C GLY A 236 -25.79 -7.28 32.26
N GLY A 237 -26.13 -7.12 33.55
CA GLY A 237 -26.74 -5.93 34.13
C GLY A 237 -25.74 -4.87 34.60
N HIS A 238 -24.65 -4.65 33.84
CA HIS A 238 -23.50 -3.83 34.26
C HIS A 238 -23.87 -2.50 34.92
N ASP A 239 -23.32 -2.28 36.11
CA ASP A 239 -23.75 -1.22 37.00
C ASP A 239 -23.11 0.13 36.64
N PHE A 240 -23.93 1.12 36.26
CA PHE A 240 -23.41 2.44 35.86
C PHE A 240 -22.74 3.19 37.03
N ILE A 241 -21.45 3.50 36.90
CA ILE A 241 -20.68 4.28 37.88
C ILE A 241 -20.90 5.77 37.64
N GLY A 242 -20.56 6.27 36.44
CA GLY A 242 -20.71 7.68 36.08
C GLY A 242 -20.27 7.97 34.64
N GLU A 243 -20.39 9.24 34.23
CA GLU A 243 -20.04 9.72 32.90
C GLU A 243 -19.38 11.10 32.95
N PHE A 244 -18.66 11.43 31.89
CA PHE A 244 -18.22 12.79 31.61
C PHE A 244 -18.19 13.05 30.10
N GLN A 245 -18.13 14.31 29.72
CA GLN A 245 -17.86 14.73 28.35
C GLN A 245 -16.54 15.50 28.29
N THR A 246 -15.81 15.35 27.20
CA THR A 246 -14.52 16.01 26.96
C THR A 246 -14.28 16.18 25.47
N THR A 247 -13.13 16.72 25.08
CA THR A 247 -12.66 16.81 23.71
C THR A 247 -11.25 16.23 23.60
N VAL A 248 -10.81 15.88 22.39
CA VAL A 248 -9.42 15.45 22.18
C VAL A 248 -8.46 16.58 22.53
N ALA A 249 -8.80 17.83 22.22
CA ALA A 249 -8.01 19.00 22.59
C ALA A 249 -7.76 19.04 24.11
N LYS A 250 -8.80 18.81 24.92
CA LYS A 250 -8.67 18.77 26.38
C LYS A 250 -7.87 17.56 26.87
N MET A 251 -8.10 16.39 26.30
CA MET A 251 -7.30 15.19 26.65
C MET A 251 -5.83 15.37 26.30
N SER A 252 -5.53 16.09 25.21
CA SER A 252 -4.16 16.35 24.72
C SER A 252 -3.35 17.30 25.60
N GLU A 253 -3.98 17.96 26.57
CA GLU A 253 -3.25 18.65 27.64
C GLU A 253 -2.47 17.68 28.55
N ALA A 254 -2.80 16.38 28.52
CA ALA A 254 -2.09 15.32 29.24
C ALA A 254 -0.78 14.92 28.53
N GLN A 255 0.22 15.80 28.61
CA GLN A 255 1.56 15.62 28.04
C GLN A 255 2.64 16.02 29.05
N ASN A 256 3.88 15.51 28.86
CA ASN A 256 5.04 15.87 29.67
C ASN A 256 4.81 15.71 31.20
N SER A 257 4.23 14.57 31.60
CA SER A 257 3.90 14.24 32.99
C SER A 257 2.80 15.10 33.63
N VAL A 258 2.11 15.94 32.85
CA VAL A 258 0.86 16.58 33.27
C VAL A 258 -0.27 15.58 33.06
N GLU A 259 -1.06 15.35 34.10
CA GLU A 259 -2.26 14.53 34.05
C GLU A 259 -3.50 15.43 33.92
N VAL A 260 -4.50 14.98 33.16
CA VAL A 260 -5.79 15.67 33.05
C VAL A 260 -6.84 14.84 33.77
N GLU A 261 -7.52 15.46 34.73
CA GLU A 261 -8.53 14.80 35.55
C GLU A 261 -9.95 15.19 35.12
N PHE A 262 -10.83 14.20 35.07
CA PHE A 262 -12.26 14.36 34.80
C PHE A 262 -13.08 13.75 35.93
N ASP A 263 -13.96 14.57 36.52
CA ASP A 263 -14.91 14.07 37.50
C ASP A 263 -15.91 13.12 36.83
N CYS A 264 -16.00 11.89 37.34
CA CYS A 264 -16.96 10.91 36.86
C CYS A 264 -18.32 11.17 37.52
N ILE A 265 -19.32 11.63 36.77
CA ILE A 265 -20.59 12.09 37.32
C ILE A 265 -21.70 11.07 37.10
N ASN A 266 -22.36 10.66 38.18
CA ASN A 266 -23.59 9.88 38.12
C ASN A 266 -24.80 10.82 38.18
N PRO A 267 -25.57 11.01 37.08
CA PRO A 267 -26.67 11.97 37.06
C PRO A 267 -27.77 11.64 38.08
N LYS A 268 -27.99 10.35 38.38
CA LYS A 268 -28.97 9.92 39.40
C LYS A 268 -28.52 10.31 40.80
N LYS A 269 -27.22 10.17 41.13
CA LYS A 269 -26.68 10.58 42.45
C LYS A 269 -26.63 12.11 42.57
N GLN A 270 -26.22 12.81 41.53
CA GLN A 270 -26.16 14.27 41.52
C GLN A 270 -27.53 14.92 41.80
N LYS A 271 -28.62 14.37 41.22
CA LYS A 271 -29.99 14.84 41.50
C LYS A 271 -30.49 14.52 42.91
N LYS A 272 -30.02 13.42 43.51
CA LYS A 272 -30.55 12.90 44.79
C LYS A 272 -29.77 13.33 46.03
N LYS A 273 -28.47 13.59 45.92
CA LYS A 273 -27.56 13.83 47.06
C LYS A 273 -27.06 15.26 47.06
N LYS A 274 -27.44 16.06 48.07
CA LYS A 274 -27.05 17.49 48.20
C LYS A 274 -25.54 17.73 48.23
N ASN A 275 -24.75 16.81 48.80
CA ASN A 275 -23.29 16.95 48.96
C ASN A 275 -22.50 16.04 47.99
N TYR A 276 -23.10 15.63 46.88
CA TYR A 276 -22.42 14.80 45.89
C TYR A 276 -21.36 15.60 45.13
N LYS A 277 -20.13 15.08 45.09
CA LYS A 277 -19.03 15.66 44.31
C LYS A 277 -18.86 14.91 42.99
N ASN A 278 -18.50 13.64 43.06
CA ASN A 278 -18.33 12.75 41.92
C ASN A 278 -18.49 11.28 42.37
N SER A 279 -18.42 10.34 41.42
CA SER A 279 -18.39 8.89 41.63
C SER A 279 -16.98 8.35 41.37
N GLY A 280 -15.97 9.17 41.68
CA GLY A 280 -14.57 8.98 41.35
C GLY A 280 -14.07 9.91 40.23
N VAL A 281 -12.79 9.78 39.90
CA VAL A 281 -12.09 10.61 38.91
C VAL A 281 -11.45 9.71 37.87
N ILE A 282 -11.61 10.07 36.58
CA ILE A 282 -10.88 9.46 35.47
C ILE A 282 -9.72 10.37 35.10
N ILE A 283 -8.53 9.80 34.98
CA ILE A 283 -7.28 10.52 34.80
C ILE A 283 -6.69 10.09 33.45
N VAL A 284 -6.50 11.04 32.54
CA VAL A 284 -5.71 10.85 31.33
C VAL A 284 -4.25 11.12 31.71
N LYS A 285 -3.42 10.07 31.66
CA LYS A 285 -1.98 10.16 31.94
C LYS A 285 -1.16 10.56 30.73
N SER A 286 -1.61 10.15 29.55
CA SER A 286 -0.98 10.49 28.30
C SER A 286 -2.00 10.47 27.17
N CYS A 287 -1.97 11.50 26.33
CA CYS A 287 -2.68 11.57 25.07
C CYS A 287 -1.69 11.95 23.96
N LYS A 288 -1.43 11.01 23.05
CA LYS A 288 -0.52 11.21 21.91
C LYS A 288 -1.29 11.06 20.62
N ILE A 289 -1.28 12.10 19.81
CA ILE A 289 -1.76 12.05 18.43
C ILE A 289 -0.52 11.88 17.55
N THR A 290 -0.51 10.83 16.74
CA THR A 290 0.56 10.54 15.80
C THR A 290 -0.03 10.17 14.45
N ARG A 291 0.76 10.25 13.38
CA ARG A 291 0.34 9.79 12.06
C ARG A 291 0.65 8.30 11.90
N ASP A 292 -0.34 7.53 11.50
CA ASP A 292 -0.19 6.13 11.12
C ASP A 292 0.03 6.04 9.61
N TYR A 293 1.29 6.00 9.19
CA TYR A 293 1.63 6.12 7.76
C TYR A 293 1.04 4.99 6.91
N THR A 294 0.37 5.35 5.83
CA THR A 294 -0.11 4.43 4.80
C THR A 294 1.02 4.05 3.82
N PHE A 295 0.74 3.12 2.91
CA PHE A 295 1.66 2.82 1.82
C PHE A 295 1.95 4.07 0.97
N LEU A 296 0.91 4.84 0.66
CA LEU A 296 1.05 6.02 -0.18
C LEU A 296 1.78 7.17 0.54
N ASP A 297 1.64 7.33 1.86
CA ASP A 297 2.48 8.23 2.65
C ASP A 297 3.99 7.92 2.47
N TYR A 298 4.37 6.63 2.40
CA TYR A 298 5.77 6.24 2.14
C TYR A 298 6.20 6.56 0.70
N ILE A 299 5.39 6.23 -0.30
CA ILE A 299 5.68 6.49 -1.72
C ILE A 299 5.77 7.99 -2.01
N LEU A 300 4.75 8.78 -1.63
CA LEU A 300 4.76 10.25 -1.75
C LEU A 300 5.90 10.89 -0.95
N GLY A 301 6.27 10.23 0.16
CA GLY A 301 7.41 10.61 0.99
C GLY A 301 8.76 10.39 0.30
N GLY A 302 8.83 9.65 -0.80
CA GLY A 302 10.04 9.39 -1.58
C GLY A 302 10.63 7.99 -1.40
N CYS A 303 9.88 7.04 -0.82
CA CYS A 303 10.30 5.65 -0.77
C CYS A 303 10.35 5.05 -2.19
N GLN A 304 11.43 4.33 -2.51
CA GLN A 304 11.60 3.62 -3.77
C GLN A 304 11.41 2.11 -3.59
N LEU A 305 10.76 1.48 -4.57
CA LEU A 305 10.61 0.03 -4.65
C LEU A 305 11.66 -0.54 -5.62
N MET A 306 12.76 -1.06 -5.06
CA MET A 306 13.89 -1.59 -5.82
C MET A 306 13.52 -2.97 -6.38
N PHE A 307 13.37 -3.10 -7.70
CA PHE A 307 12.84 -4.30 -8.33
C PHE A 307 13.94 -5.19 -8.94
N THR A 308 13.96 -6.48 -8.57
CA THR A 308 14.83 -7.51 -9.14
C THR A 308 14.01 -8.64 -9.73
N VAL A 309 14.42 -9.16 -10.90
CA VAL A 309 13.77 -10.31 -11.54
C VAL A 309 14.71 -11.51 -11.54
N GLY A 310 14.21 -12.65 -11.07
CA GLY A 310 14.81 -13.97 -11.10
C GLY A 310 14.06 -14.90 -12.05
N ILE A 311 14.74 -15.40 -13.07
CA ILE A 311 14.17 -16.24 -14.11
C ILE A 311 14.76 -17.66 -14.01
N ASP A 312 13.89 -18.63 -13.82
CA ASP A 312 14.23 -20.04 -13.89
C ASP A 312 14.56 -20.44 -15.32
N PHE A 313 15.74 -21.04 -15.55
CA PHE A 313 16.16 -21.60 -16.82
C PHE A 313 16.50 -23.09 -16.71
N THR A 314 15.78 -23.80 -15.84
CA THR A 314 16.00 -25.23 -15.61
C THR A 314 15.42 -26.10 -16.73
N ALA A 315 15.93 -27.31 -16.86
CA ALA A 315 15.62 -28.25 -17.94
C ALA A 315 14.16 -28.72 -17.95
N SER A 316 13.43 -28.60 -16.84
CA SER A 316 12.00 -28.90 -16.74
C SER A 316 11.15 -28.03 -17.70
N ASN A 317 11.65 -26.85 -18.05
CA ASN A 317 11.01 -25.95 -19.02
C ASN A 317 11.06 -26.41 -20.48
N GLY A 318 11.82 -27.48 -20.79
CA GLY A 318 12.03 -27.97 -22.15
C GLY A 318 12.94 -27.08 -22.99
N ASN A 319 13.28 -27.55 -24.19
CA ASN A 319 14.21 -26.85 -25.08
C ASN A 319 13.57 -25.56 -25.64
N PRO A 320 14.15 -24.37 -25.45
CA PRO A 320 13.53 -23.09 -25.85
C PRO A 320 13.32 -22.94 -27.37
N ARG A 321 13.92 -23.82 -28.19
CA ARG A 321 13.70 -23.88 -29.64
C ARG A 321 12.44 -24.66 -30.03
N GLU A 322 11.87 -25.41 -29.10
CA GLU A 322 10.70 -26.26 -29.34
C GLU A 322 9.41 -25.53 -28.90
N PRO A 323 8.35 -25.54 -29.71
CA PRO A 323 7.08 -24.88 -29.37
C PRO A 323 6.41 -25.34 -28.07
N SER A 324 6.77 -26.54 -27.57
CA SER A 324 6.28 -27.08 -26.31
C SER A 324 6.99 -26.51 -25.08
N SER A 325 8.11 -25.80 -25.24
CA SER A 325 8.84 -25.22 -24.12
C SER A 325 8.12 -24.00 -23.55
N LEU A 326 8.18 -23.85 -22.22
CA LEU A 326 7.69 -22.67 -21.52
C LEU A 326 8.49 -21.40 -21.85
N HIS A 327 9.72 -21.55 -22.36
CA HIS A 327 10.57 -20.44 -22.83
C HIS A 327 10.49 -20.20 -24.35
N TYR A 328 9.64 -20.93 -25.07
CA TYR A 328 9.52 -20.74 -26.52
C TYR A 328 9.12 -19.29 -26.85
N ILE A 329 9.92 -18.62 -27.68
CA ILE A 329 9.62 -17.26 -28.14
C ILE A 329 8.77 -17.37 -29.40
N ASN A 330 7.46 -17.23 -29.24
CA ASN A 330 6.52 -17.25 -30.35
C ASN A 330 6.62 -15.93 -31.15
N PRO A 331 6.83 -15.95 -32.48
CA PRO A 331 6.82 -14.74 -33.29
C PRO A 331 5.50 -13.94 -33.25
N LEU A 332 4.38 -14.57 -32.86
CA LEU A 332 3.04 -14.00 -32.83
C LEU A 332 2.51 -13.71 -31.41
N GLY A 333 3.29 -13.98 -30.35
CA GLY A 333 2.81 -13.81 -28.97
C GLY A 333 3.91 -13.93 -27.91
N SER A 334 3.54 -13.78 -26.64
CA SER A 334 4.45 -13.93 -25.49
C SER A 334 4.30 -15.30 -24.84
N ASN A 335 5.39 -15.88 -24.33
CA ASN A 335 5.31 -16.98 -23.37
C ASN A 335 4.95 -16.48 -21.96
N GLU A 336 4.67 -17.42 -21.05
CA GLU A 336 4.21 -17.10 -19.68
C GLU A 336 5.26 -16.33 -18.88
N TYR A 337 6.56 -16.64 -19.05
CA TYR A 337 7.65 -15.88 -18.45
C TYR A 337 7.64 -14.41 -18.88
N LEU A 338 7.59 -14.14 -20.19
CA LEU A 338 7.58 -12.78 -20.70
C LEU A 338 6.30 -12.03 -20.31
N ALA A 339 5.15 -12.72 -20.31
CA ALA A 339 3.89 -12.16 -19.87
C ALA A 339 3.93 -11.76 -18.38
N ALA A 340 4.50 -12.60 -17.52
CA ALA A 340 4.69 -12.33 -16.09
C ALA A 340 5.64 -11.15 -15.83
N ILE A 341 6.78 -11.09 -16.54
CA ILE A 341 7.73 -9.97 -16.46
C ILE A 341 7.03 -8.65 -16.80
N LEU A 342 6.27 -8.63 -17.89
CA LEU A 342 5.57 -7.42 -18.33
C LEU A 342 4.44 -7.04 -17.37
N ALA A 343 3.62 -8.00 -16.92
CA ALA A 343 2.48 -7.72 -16.05
C ALA A 343 2.88 -7.08 -14.72
N VAL A 344 3.96 -7.57 -14.09
CA VAL A 344 4.44 -7.05 -12.80
C VAL A 344 5.33 -5.84 -13.00
N GLY A 345 6.30 -5.96 -13.90
CA GLY A 345 7.31 -4.93 -14.11
C GLY A 345 6.69 -3.61 -14.56
N GLN A 346 5.66 -3.64 -15.42
CA GLN A 346 5.06 -2.42 -15.95
C GLN A 346 4.42 -1.52 -14.89
N ILE A 347 4.00 -2.10 -13.76
CA ILE A 347 3.43 -1.37 -12.63
C ILE A 347 4.54 -0.96 -11.66
N ILE A 348 5.38 -1.92 -11.21
CA ILE A 348 6.40 -1.64 -10.21
C ILE A 348 7.41 -0.59 -10.69
N GLN A 349 7.72 -0.55 -11.99
CA GLN A 349 8.71 0.38 -12.53
C GLN A 349 8.40 1.86 -12.28
N ASP A 350 7.15 2.22 -11.99
CA ASP A 350 6.77 3.61 -11.73
C ASP A 350 7.19 4.08 -10.33
N TYR A 351 7.54 3.13 -9.45
CA TYR A 351 7.98 3.37 -8.07
C TYR A 351 9.50 3.24 -7.90
N ASP A 352 10.23 3.09 -9.00
CA ASP A 352 11.68 3.18 -9.10
C ASP A 352 12.06 4.41 -9.93
N THR A 353 13.00 5.23 -9.43
CA THR A 353 13.36 6.50 -10.06
C THR A 353 14.30 6.35 -11.24
N ASP A 354 15.26 5.42 -11.19
CA ASP A 354 16.22 5.24 -12.27
C ASP A 354 15.75 4.20 -13.31
N LYS A 355 14.77 3.37 -12.93
CA LYS A 355 14.20 2.30 -13.76
C LYS A 355 15.29 1.36 -14.28
N MET A 356 16.33 1.13 -13.49
CA MET A 356 17.39 0.18 -13.76
C MET A 356 17.17 -1.06 -12.90
N PHE A 357 16.86 -2.18 -13.54
CA PHE A 357 16.43 -3.40 -12.84
C PHE A 357 17.43 -4.53 -13.02
N PRO A 358 17.99 -5.10 -11.94
CA PRO A 358 18.75 -6.34 -12.02
C PRO A 358 17.88 -7.47 -12.57
N ALA A 359 18.37 -8.15 -13.59
CA ALA A 359 17.73 -9.33 -14.15
C ALA A 359 18.69 -10.52 -14.10
N LEU A 360 18.32 -11.51 -13.31
CA LEU A 360 19.12 -12.67 -12.97
C LEU A 360 18.44 -13.95 -13.46
N GLY A 361 19.25 -14.90 -13.93
CA GLY A 361 18.83 -16.25 -14.27
C GLY A 361 19.39 -17.28 -13.28
N PHE A 362 18.74 -18.42 -13.13
CA PHE A 362 19.23 -19.54 -12.33
C PHE A 362 18.92 -20.89 -12.98
N GLY A 363 19.73 -21.91 -12.69
CA GLY A 363 19.51 -23.29 -13.14
C GLY A 363 19.98 -23.60 -14.56
N ALA A 364 20.92 -22.83 -15.10
CA ALA A 364 21.47 -23.03 -16.44
C ALA A 364 23.00 -23.20 -16.44
N GLN A 365 23.53 -23.83 -17.47
CA GLN A 365 24.95 -23.87 -17.77
C GLN A 365 25.33 -22.72 -18.71
N LEU A 366 26.42 -22.03 -18.38
CA LEU A 366 26.89 -20.84 -19.11
C LEU A 366 28.20 -21.10 -19.88
N PRO A 367 28.38 -20.53 -21.08
CA PRO A 367 29.67 -20.57 -21.76
C PRO A 367 30.72 -19.72 -21.01
N PRO A 368 32.03 -19.98 -21.22
CA PRO A 368 32.59 -21.01 -22.10
C PRO A 368 32.76 -22.39 -21.42
N ASP A 369 32.73 -22.45 -20.09
CA ASP A 369 33.07 -23.68 -19.33
C ASP A 369 31.86 -24.58 -19.04
N TRP A 370 30.65 -24.13 -19.37
CA TRP A 370 29.39 -24.87 -19.22
C TRP A 370 29.15 -25.35 -17.79
N LYS A 371 29.63 -24.57 -16.81
CA LYS A 371 29.32 -24.82 -15.40
C LYS A 371 27.89 -24.37 -15.10
N VAL A 372 27.24 -25.13 -14.23
CA VAL A 372 25.93 -24.81 -13.68
C VAL A 372 26.06 -23.52 -12.88
N SER A 373 25.19 -22.57 -13.19
CA SER A 373 25.01 -21.36 -12.42
C SER A 373 23.62 -21.33 -11.81
N HIS A 374 23.57 -21.09 -10.50
CA HIS A 374 22.33 -20.82 -9.77
C HIS A 374 22.06 -19.32 -9.61
N GLU A 375 22.87 -18.48 -10.26
CA GLU A 375 22.69 -17.04 -10.34
C GLU A 375 23.60 -16.44 -11.42
N PHE A 376 23.04 -15.80 -12.44
CA PHE A 376 23.82 -15.07 -13.44
C PHE A 376 23.06 -13.89 -14.02
N ALA A 377 23.79 -12.84 -14.41
CA ALA A 377 23.20 -11.71 -15.11
C ALA A 377 22.73 -12.13 -16.51
N ILE A 378 21.44 -12.00 -16.82
CA ILE A 378 20.90 -12.47 -18.12
C ILE A 378 21.37 -11.59 -19.30
N ASN A 379 21.87 -10.39 -19.01
CA ASN A 379 22.53 -9.52 -19.98
C ASN A 379 24.01 -9.90 -20.23
N PHE A 380 24.51 -10.99 -19.63
CA PHE A 380 25.89 -11.46 -19.66
C PHE A 380 26.94 -10.46 -19.16
N ASN A 381 26.53 -9.46 -18.39
CA ASN A 381 27.42 -8.53 -17.72
C ASN A 381 27.43 -8.79 -16.20
N PRO A 382 28.35 -9.62 -15.68
CA PRO A 382 28.35 -10.02 -14.27
C PRO A 382 28.66 -8.87 -13.31
N THR A 383 29.25 -7.77 -13.78
CA THR A 383 29.52 -6.58 -12.94
C THR A 383 28.37 -5.57 -12.97
N ASN A 384 27.43 -5.71 -13.91
CA ASN A 384 26.29 -4.82 -14.05
C ASN A 384 25.06 -5.58 -14.60
N PRO A 385 24.28 -6.25 -13.73
CA PRO A 385 23.09 -7.01 -14.15
C PRO A 385 21.89 -6.13 -14.51
N PHE A 386 22.02 -4.80 -14.46
CA PHE A 386 20.91 -3.88 -14.60
C PHE A 386 20.47 -3.70 -16.06
N CYS A 387 19.17 -3.80 -16.28
CA CYS A 387 18.49 -3.56 -17.54
C CYS A 387 17.73 -2.24 -17.49
N SER A 388 17.70 -1.48 -18.60
CA SER A 388 16.97 -0.21 -18.66
C SER A 388 15.49 -0.46 -18.92
N GLY A 389 14.66 -0.25 -17.89
CA GLY A 389 13.23 -0.50 -17.92
C GLY A 389 12.86 -1.98 -18.03
N VAL A 390 11.55 -2.24 -18.02
CA VAL A 390 11.00 -3.59 -18.17
C VAL A 390 11.24 -4.12 -19.59
N GLU A 391 11.21 -3.22 -20.58
CA GLU A 391 11.55 -3.51 -21.97
C GLU A 391 13.00 -4.01 -22.09
N GLY A 392 13.94 -3.44 -21.32
CA GLY A 392 15.32 -3.91 -21.25
C GLY A 392 15.43 -5.34 -20.71
N ILE A 393 14.65 -5.68 -19.67
CA ILE A 393 14.57 -7.05 -19.14
C ILE A 393 14.05 -8.01 -20.20
N ALA A 394 12.96 -7.66 -20.88
CA ALA A 394 12.36 -8.48 -21.94
C ALA A 394 13.34 -8.74 -23.12
N GLN A 395 14.10 -7.71 -23.51
CA GLN A 395 15.13 -7.83 -24.54
C GLN A 395 16.27 -8.74 -24.09
N ALA A 396 16.79 -8.55 -22.87
CA ALA A 396 17.87 -9.36 -22.31
C ALA A 396 17.45 -10.84 -22.15
N TYR A 397 16.22 -11.08 -21.67
CA TYR A 397 15.61 -12.41 -21.60
C TYR A 397 15.60 -13.10 -22.96
N SER A 398 15.07 -12.44 -24.00
CA SER A 398 14.99 -13.02 -25.35
C SER A 398 16.39 -13.27 -25.94
N ALA A 399 17.35 -12.37 -25.67
CA ALA A 399 18.72 -12.48 -26.16
C ALA A 399 19.53 -13.57 -25.45
N CYS A 400 19.24 -13.90 -24.19
CA CYS A 400 20.02 -14.86 -23.42
C CYS A 400 19.71 -16.33 -23.77
N LEU A 401 18.45 -16.63 -24.14
CA LEU A 401 17.96 -17.99 -24.37
C LEU A 401 18.82 -18.83 -25.35
N PRO A 402 19.31 -18.31 -26.50
CA PRO A 402 20.11 -19.10 -27.44
C PRO A 402 21.52 -19.42 -26.94
N HIS A 403 21.99 -18.75 -25.88
CA HIS A 403 23.38 -18.75 -25.43
C HIS A 403 23.60 -19.58 -24.16
N ILE A 404 22.54 -20.09 -23.54
CA ILE A 404 22.59 -20.89 -22.32
C ILE A 404 22.09 -22.32 -22.58
N ARG A 405 22.44 -23.26 -21.70
CA ARG A 405 21.87 -24.61 -21.70
C ARG A 405 21.07 -24.81 -20.42
N PHE A 406 19.80 -25.16 -20.56
CA PHE A 406 18.95 -25.41 -19.42
C PHE A 406 19.43 -26.64 -18.66
N TYR A 407 19.46 -26.57 -17.33
CA TYR A 407 20.00 -27.61 -16.47
C TYR A 407 19.24 -27.68 -15.13
N GLY A 408 19.88 -28.03 -14.02
CA GLY A 408 19.29 -27.99 -12.70
C GLY A 408 20.35 -28.17 -11.62
N PRO A 409 19.96 -28.24 -10.33
CA PRO A 409 18.61 -28.13 -9.80
C PRO A 409 18.01 -26.72 -9.83
N THR A 410 16.72 -26.62 -9.50
CA THR A 410 15.98 -25.37 -9.29
C THR A 410 16.19 -24.91 -7.85
N ASN A 411 17.04 -23.92 -7.66
CA ASN A 411 17.44 -23.44 -6.32
C ASN A 411 17.09 -21.96 -6.14
N PHE A 412 16.29 -21.61 -5.13
CA PHE A 412 15.89 -20.23 -4.87
C PHE A 412 16.75 -19.54 -3.81
N ALA A 413 17.35 -20.30 -2.89
CA ALA A 413 18.14 -19.71 -1.81
C ALA A 413 19.25 -18.77 -2.32
N PRO A 414 19.99 -19.05 -3.41
CA PRO A 414 21.04 -18.15 -3.90
C PRO A 414 20.52 -16.76 -4.25
N ILE A 415 19.45 -16.67 -5.05
CA ILE A 415 18.91 -15.39 -5.51
C ILE A 415 18.20 -14.62 -4.40
N ILE A 416 17.52 -15.32 -3.48
CA ILE A 416 16.94 -14.69 -2.28
C ILE A 416 18.06 -14.07 -1.43
N ASN A 417 19.12 -14.83 -1.16
CA ASN A 417 20.27 -14.34 -0.40
C ASN A 417 21.00 -13.19 -1.12
N HIS A 418 21.01 -13.17 -2.45
CA HIS A 418 21.55 -12.06 -3.21
C HIS A 418 20.83 -10.74 -2.92
N VAL A 419 19.51 -10.71 -3.09
CA VAL A 419 18.74 -9.50 -2.85
C VAL A 419 18.72 -9.15 -1.36
N ALA A 420 18.67 -10.16 -0.48
CA ALA A 420 18.79 -9.96 0.97
C ALA A 420 20.09 -9.25 1.37
N ARG A 421 21.22 -9.51 0.69
CA ARG A 421 22.48 -8.77 0.94
C ARG A 421 22.32 -7.27 0.69
N PHE A 422 21.62 -6.86 -0.38
CA PHE A 422 21.35 -5.44 -0.63
C PHE A 422 20.33 -4.87 0.37
N ALA A 423 19.25 -5.60 0.65
CA ALA A 423 18.27 -5.21 1.66
C ALA A 423 18.89 -5.08 3.07
N SER A 424 19.93 -5.84 3.38
CA SER A 424 20.64 -5.72 4.66
C SER A 424 21.39 -4.39 4.81
N GLN A 425 21.89 -3.79 3.72
CA GLN A 425 22.52 -2.47 3.75
C GLN A 425 21.50 -1.37 4.08
N ALA A 426 20.26 -1.58 3.66
CA ALA A 426 19.12 -0.72 3.97
C ALA A 426 18.66 -0.76 5.45
N LEU A 427 19.22 -1.64 6.29
CA LEU A 427 18.94 -1.66 7.73
C LEU A 427 19.40 -0.41 8.48
N GLN A 428 20.38 0.32 7.93
CA GLN A 428 20.94 1.52 8.55
C GLN A 428 20.12 2.79 8.21
N GLN A 429 19.06 2.67 7.42
CA GLN A 429 18.22 3.81 7.07
C GLN A 429 17.47 4.34 8.30
N GLU A 430 17.55 5.65 8.54
CA GLU A 430 16.76 6.33 9.58
C GLU A 430 15.33 6.66 9.11
N LYS A 431 15.07 6.57 7.81
CA LYS A 431 13.81 6.89 7.14
C LYS A 431 13.48 5.80 6.13
N ALA A 432 12.21 5.63 5.82
CA ALA A 432 11.73 4.65 4.85
C ALA A 432 12.10 5.07 3.42
N ALA A 433 13.32 4.76 2.97
CA ALA A 433 13.84 5.22 1.68
C ALA A 433 13.84 4.15 0.60
N GLN A 434 14.22 2.91 0.93
CA GLN A 434 14.28 1.82 -0.04
C GLN A 434 13.64 0.55 0.51
N TYR A 435 12.85 -0.10 -0.34
CA TYR A 435 12.28 -1.41 -0.10
C TYR A 435 12.53 -2.31 -1.31
N PHE A 436 12.94 -3.55 -1.10
CA PHE A 436 13.37 -4.45 -2.17
C PHE A 436 12.26 -5.43 -2.54
N THR A 437 12.04 -5.63 -3.83
CA THR A 437 11.06 -6.60 -4.35
C THR A 437 11.76 -7.56 -5.30
N LEU A 438 11.75 -8.85 -4.98
CA LEU A 438 12.28 -9.91 -5.83
C LEU A 438 11.12 -10.66 -6.49
N LEU A 439 11.00 -10.59 -7.81
CA LEU A 439 10.11 -11.45 -8.59
C LEU A 439 10.86 -12.70 -9.03
N ILE A 440 10.40 -13.89 -8.63
CA ILE A 440 10.87 -15.19 -9.10
C ILE A 440 9.82 -15.78 -10.03
N ILE A 441 10.22 -16.22 -11.22
CA ILE A 441 9.35 -16.92 -12.17
C ILE A 441 9.93 -18.31 -12.39
N THR A 442 9.13 -19.35 -12.17
CA THR A 442 9.57 -20.76 -12.16
C THR A 442 8.48 -21.70 -12.67
N ASP A 443 8.85 -22.89 -13.13
CA ASP A 443 7.91 -23.93 -13.56
C ASP A 443 7.60 -24.99 -12.50
N GLY A 444 8.06 -24.85 -11.25
CA GLY A 444 7.31 -25.40 -10.11
C GLY A 444 7.97 -26.42 -9.19
N VAL A 445 9.26 -26.72 -9.28
CA VAL A 445 9.88 -27.70 -8.36
C VAL A 445 11.12 -27.10 -7.70
N ILE A 446 11.01 -26.70 -6.42
CA ILE A 446 12.17 -26.24 -5.63
C ILE A 446 12.94 -27.46 -5.13
N SER A 447 14.26 -27.44 -5.34
CA SER A 447 15.16 -28.51 -4.90
C SER A 447 15.83 -28.22 -3.55
N ASP A 448 16.01 -26.95 -3.20
CA ASP A 448 16.67 -26.46 -1.98
C ASP A 448 15.65 -25.90 -0.98
N MET A 449 14.63 -26.70 -0.65
CA MET A 449 13.49 -26.25 0.16
C MET A 449 13.91 -25.76 1.55
N ASP A 450 14.79 -26.48 2.26
CA ASP A 450 15.22 -26.08 3.59
C ASP A 450 16.09 -24.81 3.55
N GLU A 451 17.00 -24.70 2.58
CA GLU A 451 17.80 -23.49 2.38
C GLU A 451 16.95 -22.29 1.96
N THR A 452 15.93 -22.53 1.15
CA THR A 452 14.96 -21.50 0.73
C THR A 452 14.14 -21.00 1.92
N ARG A 453 13.66 -21.91 2.77
CA ARG A 453 12.97 -21.55 4.03
C ARG A 453 13.88 -20.73 4.94
N ASP A 454 15.13 -21.15 5.10
CA ASP A 454 16.11 -20.43 5.91
C ASP A 454 16.36 -19.02 5.36
N ALA A 455 16.52 -18.89 4.04
CA ALA A 455 16.72 -17.61 3.37
C ALA A 455 15.50 -16.68 3.54
N ILE A 456 14.27 -17.19 3.38
CA ILE A 456 13.03 -16.41 3.57
C ILE A 456 12.89 -15.95 5.02
N VAL A 457 13.12 -16.84 5.99
CA VAL A 457 13.03 -16.50 7.42
C VAL A 457 14.04 -15.42 7.79
N GLN A 458 15.28 -15.47 7.29
CA GLN A 458 16.23 -14.39 7.51
C GLN A 458 15.85 -13.10 6.76
N ALA A 459 15.37 -13.21 5.52
CA ALA A 459 14.90 -12.07 4.73
C ALA A 459 13.67 -11.38 5.35
N SER A 460 12.86 -12.08 6.15
CA SER A 460 11.69 -11.50 6.84
C SER A 460 12.07 -10.34 7.76
N LYS A 461 13.33 -10.27 8.21
CA LYS A 461 13.86 -9.21 9.07
C LYS A 461 14.30 -7.96 8.30
N LEU A 462 14.37 -8.02 6.96
CA LEU A 462 14.93 -7.00 6.07
C LEU A 462 13.81 -6.22 5.34
N PRO A 463 14.07 -5.05 4.72
CA PRO A 463 13.08 -4.32 3.91
C PRO A 463 12.90 -5.01 2.55
N MET A 464 12.27 -6.18 2.52
CA MET A 464 12.20 -7.01 1.31
C MET A 464 10.92 -7.84 1.20
N SER A 465 10.38 -7.97 -0.01
CA SER A 465 9.33 -8.91 -0.39
C SER A 465 9.77 -9.81 -1.54
N ILE A 466 9.19 -10.99 -1.62
CA ILE A 466 9.43 -12.02 -2.62
C ILE A 466 8.08 -12.34 -3.27
N ILE A 467 8.03 -12.23 -4.58
CA ILE A 467 6.87 -12.59 -5.39
C ILE A 467 7.27 -13.81 -6.22
N ILE A 468 6.49 -14.88 -6.18
CA ILE A 468 6.74 -16.11 -6.92
C ILE A 468 5.58 -16.32 -7.90
N ILE A 469 5.89 -16.37 -9.20
CA ILE A 469 4.92 -16.72 -10.25
C ILE A 469 5.24 -18.12 -10.77
N GLY A 470 4.30 -19.04 -10.58
CA GLY A 470 4.39 -20.41 -11.10
C GLY A 470 3.85 -20.50 -12.52
N VAL A 471 4.69 -20.82 -13.50
CA VAL A 471 4.31 -21.01 -14.91
C VAL A 471 4.17 -22.48 -15.28
N GLY A 472 3.45 -22.79 -16.34
CA GLY A 472 3.21 -24.17 -16.77
C GLY A 472 2.12 -24.86 -15.96
N ASN A 473 2.26 -26.18 -15.78
CA ASN A 473 1.21 -27.05 -15.20
C ASN A 473 1.74 -27.99 -14.10
N ALA A 474 2.92 -27.73 -13.54
CA ALA A 474 3.52 -28.58 -12.50
C ALA A 474 2.70 -28.59 -11.20
N ASP A 475 3.15 -29.31 -10.19
CA ASP A 475 2.57 -29.21 -8.84
C ASP A 475 3.21 -28.02 -8.11
N PHE A 476 2.39 -27.10 -7.59
CA PHE A 476 2.87 -25.91 -6.88
C PHE A 476 2.66 -25.96 -5.37
N ALA A 477 2.35 -27.13 -4.79
CA ALA A 477 2.15 -27.27 -3.34
C ALA A 477 3.34 -26.75 -2.51
N ALA A 478 4.56 -26.89 -3.03
CA ALA A 478 5.77 -26.34 -2.41
C ALA A 478 5.77 -24.81 -2.33
N MET A 479 5.25 -24.12 -3.34
CA MET A 479 5.18 -22.66 -3.38
C MET A 479 4.03 -22.14 -2.52
N GLU A 480 2.89 -22.83 -2.52
CA GLU A 480 1.76 -22.54 -1.62
C GLU A 480 2.17 -22.69 -0.14
N PHE A 481 3.08 -23.61 0.17
CA PHE A 481 3.66 -23.73 1.50
C PHE A 481 4.55 -22.53 1.88
N LEU A 482 5.25 -21.92 0.91
CA LEU A 482 6.10 -20.75 1.15
C LEU A 482 5.32 -19.45 1.31
N ASP A 483 4.12 -19.37 0.76
CA ASP A 483 3.22 -18.20 0.74
C ASP A 483 2.79 -17.70 2.13
N GLY A 484 3.02 -18.47 3.21
CA GLY A 484 2.81 -18.01 4.58
C GLY A 484 1.34 -17.82 5.04
N ASP A 485 0.40 -17.68 4.11
CA ASP A 485 -1.04 -17.45 4.32
C ASP A 485 -1.71 -18.45 5.28
N ALA A 486 -1.34 -19.72 5.20
CA ALA A 486 -1.94 -20.79 6.01
C ALA A 486 -1.29 -20.93 7.39
N SER A 487 0.00 -20.59 7.51
CA SER A 487 0.78 -20.74 8.74
C SER A 487 2.10 -20.01 8.66
N VAL A 488 2.56 -19.49 9.80
CA VAL A 488 3.87 -18.84 9.93
C VAL A 488 4.99 -19.78 9.46
N LEU A 489 5.75 -19.35 8.46
CA LEU A 489 6.89 -20.08 7.92
C LEU A 489 7.98 -20.22 8.98
N ARG A 490 8.59 -21.42 9.05
CA ARG A 490 9.69 -21.73 9.97
C ARG A 490 10.94 -22.12 9.21
N SER A 491 12.11 -21.81 9.77
CA SER A 491 13.41 -22.27 9.29
C SER A 491 13.62 -23.76 9.56
N SER A 492 14.70 -24.33 9.04
CA SER A 492 15.21 -25.66 9.36
C SER A 492 15.54 -25.82 10.85
N THR A 493 15.89 -24.71 11.53
CA THR A 493 16.18 -24.66 12.97
C THR A 493 14.94 -24.39 13.85
N GLY A 494 13.77 -24.16 13.25
CA GLY A 494 12.50 -23.90 13.94
C GLY A 494 12.22 -22.42 14.26
N GLU A 495 13.09 -21.50 13.84
CA GLU A 495 12.88 -20.05 13.96
C GLU A 495 11.69 -19.63 13.08
N GLU A 496 10.79 -18.81 13.63
CA GLU A 496 9.63 -18.28 12.91
C GLU A 496 9.99 -17.03 12.11
N ALA A 497 9.42 -16.90 10.91
CA ALA A 497 9.47 -15.65 10.15
C ALA A 497 8.80 -14.52 10.96
N VAL A 498 9.42 -13.34 10.98
CA VAL A 498 8.95 -12.18 11.77
C VAL A 498 7.69 -11.54 11.16
N ARG A 499 7.52 -11.71 9.85
CA ARG A 499 6.42 -11.21 9.04
C ARG A 499 6.33 -12.05 7.76
N ASP A 500 5.16 -12.02 7.13
CA ASP A 500 5.01 -12.58 5.81
C ASP A 500 5.68 -11.67 4.76
N ILE A 501 6.38 -12.30 3.82
CA ILE A 501 7.12 -11.61 2.75
C ILE A 501 6.95 -12.30 1.40
N VAL A 502 6.29 -13.45 1.33
CA VAL A 502 6.18 -14.24 0.10
C VAL A 502 4.76 -14.08 -0.41
N GLN A 503 4.62 -13.83 -1.71
CA GLN A 503 3.35 -13.98 -2.41
C GLN A 503 3.55 -15.01 -3.51
N PHE A 504 2.73 -16.06 -3.54
CA PHE A 504 2.69 -17.02 -4.63
C PHE A 504 1.43 -16.87 -5.49
N VAL A 505 1.62 -16.85 -6.81
CA VAL A 505 0.53 -16.83 -7.79
C VAL A 505 0.78 -17.82 -8.93
N PRO A 506 -0.09 -18.82 -9.15
CA PRO A 506 0.00 -19.68 -10.31
C PRO A 506 -0.52 -18.97 -11.57
N PHE A 507 0.35 -18.77 -12.57
CA PHE A 507 0.01 -18.11 -13.83
C PHE A 507 -1.15 -18.80 -14.57
N ARG A 508 -1.28 -20.13 -14.41
CA ARG A 508 -2.31 -20.94 -15.09
C ARG A 508 -3.74 -20.42 -14.86
N ASP A 509 -3.99 -19.80 -13.71
CA ASP A 509 -5.31 -19.29 -13.32
C ASP A 509 -5.72 -18.04 -14.12
N PHE A 510 -4.76 -17.42 -14.82
CA PHE A 510 -4.93 -16.16 -15.54
C PHE A 510 -4.77 -16.28 -17.06
N ARG A 511 -4.52 -17.48 -17.61
CA ARG A 511 -4.34 -17.69 -19.06
C ARG A 511 -5.48 -17.14 -19.92
N ASN A 512 -6.70 -17.17 -19.39
CA ASN A 512 -7.91 -16.68 -20.06
C ASN A 512 -8.50 -15.42 -19.40
N ALA A 513 -7.78 -14.82 -18.45
CA ALA A 513 -8.20 -13.61 -17.76
C ALA A 513 -7.64 -12.35 -18.45
N PRO A 514 -8.26 -11.18 -18.25
CA PRO A 514 -7.62 -9.90 -18.58
C PRO A 514 -6.24 -9.81 -17.92
N LYS A 515 -5.25 -9.26 -18.63
CA LYS A 515 -3.85 -9.22 -18.18
C LYS A 515 -3.69 -8.51 -16.83
N GLU A 516 -4.55 -7.54 -16.58
CA GLU A 516 -4.62 -6.73 -15.38
C GLU A 516 -4.94 -7.59 -14.15
N THR A 517 -5.65 -8.71 -14.33
CA THR A 517 -6.05 -9.61 -13.22
C THR A 517 -4.86 -10.34 -12.59
N LEU A 518 -3.86 -10.71 -13.40
CA LEU A 518 -2.63 -11.33 -12.90
C LEU A 518 -1.89 -10.33 -12.00
N ALA A 519 -1.66 -9.12 -12.50
CA ALA A 519 -0.96 -8.09 -11.76
C ALA A 519 -1.66 -7.73 -10.44
N LYS A 520 -2.99 -7.64 -10.46
CA LYS A 520 -3.82 -7.45 -9.27
C LYS A 520 -3.57 -8.48 -8.19
N SER A 521 -3.50 -9.75 -8.58
CA SER A 521 -3.30 -10.85 -7.62
C SER A 521 -1.85 -10.90 -7.13
N VAL A 522 -0.90 -10.66 -8.02
CA VAL A 522 0.53 -10.71 -7.73
C VAL A 522 1.00 -9.58 -6.81
N LEU A 523 0.41 -8.38 -6.97
CA LEU A 523 0.83 -7.18 -6.25
C LEU A 523 -0.04 -6.87 -5.01
N ALA A 524 -1.06 -7.69 -4.74
CA ALA A 524 -2.07 -7.43 -3.72
C ALA A 524 -1.49 -7.17 -2.33
N GLU A 525 -0.49 -7.96 -1.93
CA GLU A 525 0.06 -7.90 -0.57
C GLU A 525 1.23 -6.94 -0.40
N LEU A 526 1.88 -6.54 -1.49
CA LEU A 526 3.11 -5.75 -1.43
C LEU A 526 2.93 -4.43 -0.63
N PRO A 527 1.85 -3.64 -0.81
CA PRO A 527 1.61 -2.45 0.02
C PRO A 527 1.54 -2.74 1.53
N GLN A 528 0.93 -3.86 1.92
CA GLN A 528 0.83 -4.27 3.31
C GLN A 528 2.18 -4.73 3.85
N GLN A 529 2.93 -5.54 3.09
CA GLN A 529 4.25 -6.01 3.49
C GLN A 529 5.26 -4.85 3.65
N VAL A 530 5.15 -3.81 2.81
CA VAL A 530 5.94 -2.57 2.92
C VAL A 530 5.59 -1.80 4.19
N THR A 531 4.30 -1.52 4.40
CA THR A 531 3.84 -0.75 5.57
C THR A 531 4.11 -1.48 6.88
N GLN A 532 3.89 -2.79 6.94
CA GLN A 532 4.18 -3.62 8.11
C GLN A 532 5.65 -3.51 8.52
N TYR A 533 6.58 -3.63 7.57
CA TYR A 533 8.01 -3.52 7.88
C TYR A 533 8.39 -2.15 8.43
N PHE A 534 8.00 -1.06 7.75
CA PHE A 534 8.39 0.28 8.18
C PHE A 534 7.74 0.67 9.52
N LYS A 535 6.48 0.28 9.76
CA LYS A 535 5.81 0.48 11.05
C LYS A 535 6.48 -0.31 12.17
N GLN A 536 6.83 -1.58 11.94
CA GLN A 536 7.55 -2.39 12.93
C GLN A 536 8.91 -1.79 13.31
N ARG A 537 9.57 -1.13 12.36
CA ARG A 537 10.85 -0.43 12.58
C ARG A 537 10.68 1.02 13.07
N ASN A 538 9.45 1.53 13.19
CA ASN A 538 9.14 2.93 13.49
C ASN A 538 9.84 3.92 12.55
N LEU A 539 9.96 3.58 11.26
CA LEU A 539 10.59 4.43 10.25
C LEU A 539 9.56 5.38 9.63
N PRO A 540 9.75 6.70 9.70
CA PRO A 540 8.89 7.67 9.02
C PRO A 540 9.24 7.76 7.52
N PRO A 541 8.33 8.26 6.67
CA PRO A 541 8.63 8.60 5.28
C PRO A 541 9.81 9.58 5.16
N ILE A 542 10.51 9.59 4.01
CA ILE A 542 11.67 10.48 3.85
C ILE A 542 11.26 11.95 4.02
N ASN A 543 10.18 12.33 3.33
CA ASN A 543 9.61 13.65 3.31
C ASN A 543 8.14 13.58 3.74
N PRO A 544 7.84 13.50 5.06
CA PRO A 544 6.47 13.44 5.52
C PRO A 544 5.67 14.65 5.04
N ALA A 545 4.38 14.45 4.79
CA ALA A 545 3.47 15.57 4.57
C ALA A 545 3.51 16.52 5.78
N PRO A 546 3.33 17.85 5.58
CA PRO A 546 3.20 18.77 6.70
C PRO A 546 2.07 18.31 7.65
N GLU A 547 2.30 18.46 8.96
CA GLU A 547 1.32 18.14 10.01
C GLU A 547 0.10 19.05 10.01
#